data_AF-A0A7S3YMV5-F1
#
_entry.id   AF-A0A7S3YMV5-F1
#
_cell.length_a   1.000
_cell.length_b   1.000
_cell.length_c   1.000
_cell.angle_alpha   90.00
_cell.angle_beta   90.00
_cell.angle_gamma   90.00
#
_symmetry.space_group_name_H-M   'P 1'
#
loop_
_entity.id
_entity.type
_entity.pdbx_description
1 polymer ?
#
loop_
_entity_poly.entity_id
_entity_poly.type
_entity_poly.pdbx_seq_one_letter_code
_entity_poly.pdbx_strand_id
1 'polypeptide(L)'
;KSNADHSILFEAVNLIIVYGAEGSDPGLRSKAMTLLGRFIAVREPNIRYLGLEAMGRLARLEGAEAVRGHQKTVMLSLKDADLSMQRRALDLLFVLCDAEGAAEVVAA
;
A
#
# COMPACT_ATOMS: atom_id res chain seq x y z
N LYS A 1 -11.93 16.75 3.36
CA LYS A 1 -10.86 17.02 2.37
C LYS A 1 -11.44 16.75 1.00
N SER A 2 -11.11 17.55 0.00
CA SER A 2 -11.70 17.38 -1.33
C SER A 2 -11.11 16.15 -2.02
N ASN A 3 -11.91 15.44 -2.81
CA ASN A 3 -11.40 14.38 -3.67
C ASN A 3 -10.35 14.89 -4.66
N ALA A 4 -10.41 16.18 -5.02
CA ALA A 4 -9.39 16.83 -5.83
C ALA A 4 -8.01 16.82 -5.14
N ASP A 5 -7.96 17.10 -3.84
CA ASP A 5 -6.70 17.10 -3.08
C ASP A 5 -6.10 15.69 -3.02
N HIS A 6 -6.96 14.68 -2.80
CA HIS A 6 -6.54 13.28 -2.80
C HIS A 6 -6.06 12.84 -4.18
N SER A 7 -6.73 13.25 -5.27
CA SER A 7 -6.28 12.97 -6.64
C SER A 7 -4.89 13.52 -6.92
N ILE A 8 -4.61 14.76 -6.51
CA ILE A 8 -3.27 15.36 -6.71
C ILE A 8 -2.21 14.58 -5.92
N LEU A 9 -2.52 14.19 -4.68
CA LEU A 9 -1.59 13.43 -3.84
C LEU A 9 -1.32 12.03 -4.42
N PHE A 10 -2.34 11.32 -4.89
CA PHE A 10 -2.16 10.01 -5.52
C PHE A 10 -1.32 10.11 -6.78
N GLU A 11 -1.51 11.15 -7.60
CA GLU A 11 -0.72 11.31 -8.81
C GLU A 11 0.74 11.67 -8.51
N ALA A 12 0.99 12.48 -7.47
CA ALA A 12 2.35 12.73 -7.01
C ALA A 12 3.05 11.44 -6.53
N VAL A 13 2.33 10.57 -5.83
CA VAL A 13 2.84 9.25 -5.42
C VAL A 13 3.10 8.34 -6.63
N ASN A 14 2.19 8.32 -7.61
CA ASN A 14 2.38 7.57 -8.85
C ASN A 14 3.63 8.04 -9.60
N LEU A 15 3.87 9.35 -9.65
CA LEU A 15 5.08 9.90 -10.27
C LEU A 15 6.35 9.41 -9.58
N ILE A 16 6.38 9.44 -8.24
CA ILE A 16 7.50 8.91 -7.45
C ILE A 16 7.75 7.43 -7.77
N ILE A 17 6.69 6.62 -7.88
CA ILE A 17 6.77 5.19 -8.22
C ILE A 17 7.32 5.01 -9.64
N VAL A 18 6.84 5.79 -10.63
CA VAL A 18 7.25 5.66 -12.04
C VAL A 18 8.72 6.05 -12.25
N TYR A 19 9.22 7.05 -11.53
CA TYR A 19 10.64 7.41 -11.55
C TYR A 19 11.54 6.31 -10.96
N GLY A 20 10.97 5.36 -10.20
CA GLY A 20 11.67 4.18 -9.71
C GLY A 20 12.72 4.48 -8.64
N ALA A 21 13.47 3.45 -8.24
CA ALA A 21 14.43 3.54 -7.13
C ALA A 21 15.63 4.46 -7.44
N GLU A 22 16.08 4.52 -8.70
CA GLU A 22 17.22 5.31 -9.14
C GLU A 22 16.85 6.77 -9.48
N GLY A 23 15.61 7.01 -9.90
CA GLY A 23 15.13 8.34 -10.31
C GLY A 23 14.42 9.13 -9.23
N SER A 24 14.14 8.53 -8.06
CA SER A 24 13.44 9.19 -6.96
C SER A 24 14.27 9.21 -5.67
N ASP A 25 14.06 10.24 -4.84
CA ASP A 25 14.69 10.34 -3.52
C ASP A 25 14.11 9.28 -2.57
N PRO A 26 14.94 8.43 -1.91
CA PRO A 26 14.48 7.48 -0.91
C PRO A 26 13.63 8.10 0.21
N GLY A 27 13.94 9.34 0.61
CA GLY A 27 13.15 10.09 1.59
C GLY A 27 11.75 10.44 1.09
N LEU A 28 11.57 10.68 -0.21
CA LEU A 28 10.25 10.88 -0.81
C LEU A 28 9.45 9.58 -0.84
N ARG A 29 10.09 8.45 -1.16
CA ARG A 29 9.45 7.13 -1.14
C ARG A 29 9.00 6.73 0.26
N SER A 30 9.84 6.96 1.28
CA SER A 30 9.46 6.73 2.69
C SER A 30 8.27 7.59 3.13
N LYS A 31 8.24 8.88 2.75
CA LYS A 31 7.10 9.77 3.00
C LYS A 31 5.84 9.31 2.28
N ALA A 32 5.96 8.88 1.02
CA ALA A 32 4.85 8.33 0.24
C ALA A 32 4.29 7.07 0.91
N MET A 33 5.14 6.14 1.34
CA MET A 33 4.73 4.94 2.06
C MET A 33 3.96 5.27 3.35
N THR A 34 4.49 6.19 4.15
CA THR A 34 3.83 6.67 5.39
C THR A 34 2.45 7.28 5.10
N LEU A 35 2.33 8.05 4.02
CA LEU A 35 1.08 8.67 3.61
C LEU A 35 0.06 7.63 3.13
N LEU A 36 0.50 6.64 2.34
CA LEU A 36 -0.32 5.51 1.92
C LEU A 36 -0.78 4.66 3.12
N GLY A 37 0.06 4.48 4.13
CA GLY A 37 -0.28 3.87 5.42
C GLY A 37 -1.49 4.50 6.10
N ARG A 38 -1.62 5.82 6.00
CA ARG A 38 -2.79 6.53 6.49
C ARG A 38 -4.01 6.28 5.60
N PHE A 39 -3.84 6.28 4.28
CA PHE A 39 -4.96 6.06 3.34
C PHE A 39 -5.57 4.67 3.44
N ILE A 40 -4.78 3.62 3.68
CA ILE A 40 -5.33 2.27 3.85
C ILE A 40 -6.12 2.09 5.16
N ALA A 41 -5.97 3.02 6.11
CA ALA A 41 -6.74 3.05 7.36
C ALA A 41 -7.99 3.95 7.27
N VAL A 42 -8.21 4.65 6.16
CA VAL A 42 -9.36 5.55 5.97
C VAL A 42 -10.66 4.74 5.78
N ARG A 43 -11.75 5.25 6.35
CA ARG A 43 -13.09 4.61 6.26
C ARG A 43 -13.68 4.65 4.84
N GLU A 44 -13.31 5.64 4.04
CA GLU A 44 -13.77 5.79 2.66
C GLU A 44 -13.21 4.67 1.76
N PRO A 45 -14.06 3.79 1.19
CA PRO A 45 -13.61 2.61 0.46
C PRO A 45 -12.72 2.93 -0.74
N ASN A 46 -13.04 3.97 -1.51
CA ASN A 46 -12.29 4.34 -2.72
C ASN A 46 -10.87 4.80 -2.40
N ILE A 47 -10.69 5.62 -1.35
CA ILE A 47 -9.36 6.05 -0.92
C ILE A 47 -8.55 4.86 -0.42
N ARG A 48 -9.19 3.97 0.34
CA ARG A 48 -8.55 2.78 0.88
C ARG A 48 -8.11 1.83 -0.25
N TYR A 49 -8.94 1.64 -1.26
CA TYR A 49 -8.63 0.87 -2.46
C TYR A 49 -7.42 1.43 -3.21
N LEU A 50 -7.45 2.73 -3.54
CA LEU A 50 -6.33 3.41 -4.21
C LEU A 50 -5.05 3.37 -3.37
N GLY A 51 -5.20 3.49 -2.05
CA GLY A 51 -4.11 3.35 -1.09
C GLY A 51 -3.43 1.99 -1.16
N LEU A 52 -4.21 0.91 -1.15
CA LEU A 52 -3.69 -0.46 -1.24
C LEU A 52 -2.99 -0.71 -2.58
N GLU A 53 -3.59 -0.26 -3.69
CA GLU A 53 -3.01 -0.40 -5.02
C GLU A 53 -1.66 0.34 -5.15
N ALA A 54 -1.61 1.61 -4.76
CA ALA A 54 -0.39 2.40 -4.82
C ALA A 54 0.68 1.87 -3.85
N MET A 55 0.28 1.40 -2.66
CA MET A 55 1.18 0.77 -1.70
C MET A 55 1.81 -0.50 -2.26
N GLY A 56 1.04 -1.35 -2.95
CA GLY A 56 1.58 -2.55 -3.60
C GLY A 56 2.61 -2.24 -4.68
N ARG A 57 2.43 -1.16 -5.42
CA ARG A 57 3.41 -0.73 -6.44
C ARG A 57 4.68 -0.20 -5.79
N LEU A 58 4.55 0.62 -4.74
CA LEU A 58 5.71 1.16 -4.02
C LEU A 58 6.48 0.08 -3.25
N ALA A 59 5.78 -0.89 -2.67
CA ALA A 59 6.35 -2.04 -1.98
C ALA A 59 7.27 -2.88 -2.88
N ARG A 60 6.91 -3.04 -4.15
CA ARG A 60 7.74 -3.75 -5.13
C ARG A 60 9.06 -3.03 -5.44
N LEU A 61 9.13 -1.72 -5.20
CA LEU A 61 10.34 -0.92 -5.39
C LEU A 61 11.22 -0.92 -4.15
N GLU A 62 10.63 -0.75 -2.96
CA GLU A 62 11.38 -0.62 -1.69
C GLU A 62 11.64 -1.94 -0.97
N GLY A 63 10.89 -2.99 -1.31
CA GLY A 63 10.93 -4.29 -0.63
C GLY A 63 9.89 -4.44 0.50
N ALA A 64 9.82 -5.65 1.04
CA ALA A 64 8.83 -6.06 2.04
C ALA A 64 8.90 -5.24 3.35
N GLU A 65 10.10 -4.81 3.76
CA GLU A 65 10.30 -4.04 5.00
C GLU A 65 9.49 -2.75 5.06
N ALA A 66 9.28 -2.10 3.90
CA ALA A 66 8.55 -0.85 3.82
C ALA A 66 7.04 -1.02 4.15
N VAL A 67 6.50 -2.23 3.98
CA VAL A 67 5.07 -2.53 4.23
C VAL A 67 4.87 -3.29 5.54
N ARG A 68 5.92 -3.90 6.11
CA ARG A 68 5.82 -4.72 7.33
C ARG A 68 5.13 -3.98 8.49
N GLY A 69 5.45 -2.69 8.67
CA GLY A 69 4.82 -1.84 9.69
C GLY A 69 3.32 -1.60 9.49
N HIS A 70 2.76 -1.96 8.33
CA HIS A 70 1.35 -1.74 7.96
C HIS A 70 0.59 -3.06 7.73
N GLN A 71 1.25 -4.20 7.88
CA GLN A 71 0.71 -5.54 7.65
C GLN A 71 -0.63 -5.77 8.38
N LYS A 72 -0.76 -5.34 9.64
CA LYS A 72 -2.03 -5.48 10.40
C LYS A 72 -3.21 -4.82 9.70
N THR A 73 -3.01 -3.63 9.13
CA THR A 73 -4.07 -2.88 8.41
C THR A 73 -4.41 -3.54 7.07
N VAL A 74 -3.41 -4.09 6.39
CA VAL A 74 -3.60 -4.86 5.15
C VAL A 74 -4.39 -6.15 5.42
N MET A 75 -4.07 -6.86 6.50
CA MET A 75 -4.77 -8.06 6.95
C MET A 75 -6.24 -7.77 7.31
N LEU A 76 -6.53 -6.61 7.90
CA LEU A 76 -7.92 -6.17 8.10
C LEU A 76 -8.65 -5.93 6.77
N SER A 77 -7.95 -5.43 5.76
CA SER A 77 -8.52 -5.20 4.42
C SER A 77 -8.79 -6.51 3.66
N LEU A 78 -8.11 -7.61 4.01
CA LEU A 78 -8.39 -8.95 3.48
C LEU A 78 -9.76 -9.49 3.96
N LYS A 79 -10.25 -9.01 5.10
CA LYS A 79 -11.55 -9.40 5.68
C LYS A 79 -12.68 -8.45 5.28
N ASP A 80 -12.44 -7.54 4.33
CA ASP A 80 -13.44 -6.60 3.85
C ASP A 80 -14.56 -7.31 3.07
N ALA A 81 -15.77 -6.74 3.03
CA ALA A 81 -16.89 -7.35 2.30
C ALA A 81 -16.76 -7.20 0.77
N ASP A 82 -15.96 -6.23 0.30
CA ASP A 82 -15.73 -5.99 -1.12
C ASP A 82 -14.59 -6.88 -1.67
N LEU A 83 -14.92 -7.77 -2.62
CA LEU A 83 -13.97 -8.66 -3.29
C LEU A 83 -12.80 -7.93 -3.96
N SER A 84 -13.02 -6.71 -4.44
CA SER A 84 -12.00 -5.89 -5.09
C SER A 84 -10.93 -5.48 -4.07
N MET A 85 -11.37 -5.11 -2.87
CA MET A 85 -10.50 -4.76 -1.74
C MET A 85 -9.71 -5.97 -1.24
N GLN A 86 -10.39 -7.11 -1.07
CA GLN A 86 -9.74 -8.36 -0.67
C GLN A 86 -8.61 -8.74 -1.65
N ARG A 87 -8.87 -8.63 -2.96
CA ARG A 87 -7.88 -8.95 -3.99
C ARG A 87 -6.66 -8.04 -3.93
N ARG A 88 -6.84 -6.73 -3.72
CA ARG A 88 -5.71 -5.79 -3.55
C ARG A 88 -4.93 -6.04 -2.28
N ALA A 89 -5.60 -6.35 -1.18
CA ALA A 89 -4.94 -6.72 0.06
C ALA A 89 -4.11 -8.00 -0.10
N LEU A 90 -4.64 -9.01 -0.79
CA LEU A 90 -3.93 -10.25 -1.09
C LEU A 90 -2.70 -10.01 -1.97
N ASP A 91 -2.84 -9.20 -3.04
CA ASP A 91 -1.71 -8.84 -3.92
C ASP A 91 -0.57 -8.16 -3.14
N LEU A 92 -0.92 -7.32 -2.16
CA LEU A 92 0.03 -6.65 -1.28
C LEU A 92 0.68 -7.60 -0.28
N LEU A 93 -0.10 -8.51 0.33
CA LEU A 93 0.42 -9.54 1.23
C LEU A 93 1.36 -10.50 0.52
N PHE A 94 1.13 -10.78 -0.77
CA PHE A 94 2.06 -11.59 -1.56
C PHE A 94 3.44 -10.94 -1.70
N VAL A 95 3.52 -9.60 -1.76
CA VAL A 95 4.79 -8.87 -1.76
C VAL A 95 5.48 -8.92 -0.38
N LEU A 96 4.71 -9.11 0.69
CA LEU A 96 5.19 -9.27 2.06
C LEU A 96 5.64 -10.70 2.39
N CYS A 97 5.30 -11.71 1.58
CA CYS A 97 5.64 -13.10 1.84
C CYS A 97 7.16 -13.35 1.70
N ASP A 98 7.88 -13.13 2.79
CA ASP A 98 9.20 -13.71 3.05
C ASP A 98 9.07 -14.96 3.95
N ALA A 99 10.19 -15.62 4.24
CA ALA A 99 10.22 -16.87 5.01
C ALA A 99 9.60 -16.73 6.43
N GLU A 100 9.53 -15.51 6.98
CA GLU A 100 8.96 -15.25 8.31
C GLU A 100 7.47 -14.85 8.22
N GLY A 101 7.06 -14.07 7.21
CA GLY A 101 5.69 -13.58 7.04
C GLY A 101 4.73 -14.59 6.39
N ALA A 102 5.24 -15.59 5.67
CA ALA A 102 4.42 -16.58 4.99
C ALA A 102 3.48 -17.36 5.95
N ALA A 103 3.92 -17.65 7.18
CA ALA A 103 3.11 -18.36 8.16
C ALA A 103 1.88 -17.56 8.62
N GLU A 104 2.03 -16.24 8.83
CA GLU A 104 0.92 -15.37 9.23
C GLU A 104 -0.06 -15.13 8.08
N VAL A 105 0.43 -14.99 6.85
CA VAL A 105 -0.41 -14.77 5.67
C VAL A 105 -1.25 -16.02 5.35
N VAL A 106 -0.68 -17.21 5.51
CA VAL A 106 -1.39 -18.48 5.26
C VAL A 106 -2.36 -18.84 6.40
N ALA A 107 -2.11 -18.36 7.62
CA ALA A 107 -2.99 -18.59 8.77
C ALA A 107 -4.15 -17.57 8.91
N ALA A 108 -4.21 -16.56 8.04
CA ALA A 108 -5.13 -15.41 8.08
C ALA A 108 -6.59 -15.74 7.69
#